data_AF-A0A661XTC2-F1
#
_entry.id   AF-A0A661XTC2-F1
#
_cell.length_a   1.000
_cell.length_b   1.000
_cell.length_c   1.000
_cell.angle_alpha   90.00
_cell.angle_beta   90.00
_cell.angle_gamma   90.00
#
_symmetry.space_group_name_H-M   'P 1'
#
loop_
_entity.id
_entity.type
_entity.pdbx_description
1 polymer ?
#
loop_
_entity_poly.entity_id
_entity_poly.type
_entity_poly.pdbx_seq_one_letter_code
_entity_poly.pdbx_strand_id
1 'polypeptide(L)'
;MNGFLKYIVPLAFMTLAIYYLIIANWIEGFLYLSVSIAFPLMWSIRDGRVKTNLKLWNTVSWVLVIIALLLFLTLLRLDARV
;
A
#
# COMPACT_ATOMS: atom_id res chain seq x y z
N MET A 1 -10.60 11.15 -12.17
CA MET A 1 -10.74 10.38 -10.91
C MET A 1 -11.09 11.37 -9.80
N ASN A 2 -12.29 11.25 -9.24
CA ASN A 2 -12.79 12.16 -8.20
C ASN A 2 -11.81 12.20 -7.03
N GLY A 3 -11.37 13.39 -6.63
CA GLY A 3 -10.35 13.58 -5.59
C GLY A 3 -10.66 12.86 -4.27
N PHE A 4 -11.94 12.57 -4.01
CA PHE A 4 -12.41 11.78 -2.88
C PHE A 4 -11.81 10.36 -2.79
N LEU A 5 -11.70 9.66 -3.92
CA LEU A 5 -11.14 8.30 -3.96
C LEU A 5 -9.66 8.26 -3.54
N LYS A 6 -8.92 9.36 -3.78
CA LYS A 6 -7.50 9.47 -3.43
C LYS A 6 -7.26 9.48 -1.93
N TYR A 7 -8.26 9.84 -1.13
CA TYR A 7 -8.16 9.92 0.32
C TYR A 7 -8.83 8.73 1.00
N ILE A 8 -9.97 8.27 0.49
CA ILE A 8 -10.72 7.20 1.15
C ILE A 8 -10.06 5.83 1.01
N VAL A 9 -9.43 5.55 -0.14
CA VAL A 9 -8.78 4.27 -0.40
C VAL A 9 -7.58 4.04 0.52
N PRO A 10 -6.61 4.97 0.64
CA PRO A 10 -5.52 4.82 1.60
C PRO A 10 -6.00 4.75 3.04
N LEU A 11 -7.03 5.54 3.39
CA LEU A 11 -7.58 5.53 4.74
C LEU A 11 -8.18 4.15 5.09
N ALA A 12 -8.95 3.55 4.19
CA ALA A 12 -9.50 2.21 4.38
C ALA A 12 -8.38 1.15 4.55
N PHE A 13 -7.35 1.20 3.71
CA PHE A 13 -6.19 0.31 3.85
C PHE A 13 -5.40 0.55 5.14
N MET A 14 -5.29 1.80 5.59
CA MET A 14 -4.66 2.13 6.87
C MET A 14 -5.45 1.55 8.05
N THR A 15 -6.77 1.68 8.03
CA THR A 15 -7.63 1.09 9.07
C THR A 15 -7.51 -0.42 9.11
N LEU A 16 -7.51 -1.09 7.94
CA LEU A 16 -7.27 -2.52 7.87
C LEU A 16 -5.88 -2.89 8.39
N ALA A 17 -4.83 -2.16 7.98
CA ALA A 17 -3.47 -2.41 8.47
C ALA A 17 -3.41 -2.37 10.00
N ILE A 18 -3.98 -1.33 10.62
CA ILE A 18 -4.01 -1.19 12.08
C ILE A 18 -4.76 -2.36 12.72
N TYR A 19 -5.94 -2.72 12.19
CA TYR A 19 -6.71 -3.86 12.69
C TYR A 19 -5.90 -5.17 12.66
N TYR A 20 -5.28 -5.49 11.53
CA TYR A 20 -4.50 -6.72 11.36
C TYR A 20 -3.22 -6.74 12.21
N LEU A 21 -2.59 -5.59 12.43
CA LEU A 21 -1.47 -5.45 13.36
C LEU A 21 -1.89 -5.68 14.82
N ILE A 22 -3.09 -5.24 15.22
CA ILE A 22 -3.62 -5.46 16.59
C ILE A 22 -3.88 -6.94 16.86
N ILE A 23 -4.43 -7.68 15.90
CA ILE A 23 -4.68 -9.12 16.04
C ILE A 23 -3.42 -9.99 15.77
N ALA A 24 -2.24 -9.37 15.73
CA ALA A 24 -0.95 -10.02 15.47
C ALA A 24 -0.85 -10.77 14.12
N ASN A 25 -1.68 -10.43 13.14
CA ASN A 25 -1.55 -10.90 11.76
C ASN A 25 -0.64 -9.93 10.97
N TRP A 26 0.66 -10.08 11.23
CA TRP A 26 1.67 -9.17 10.71
C TRP A 26 1.75 -9.14 9.18
N ILE A 27 1.54 -10.27 8.51
CA ILE A 27 1.64 -10.36 7.03
C ILE A 27 0.56 -9.50 6.38
N GLU A 28 -0.70 -9.66 6.80
CA GLU A 28 -1.81 -8.82 6.32
C GLU A 28 -1.66 -7.36 6.74
N GLY A 29 -1.22 -7.12 7.98
CA GLY A 29 -0.91 -5.78 8.47
C GLY A 29 0.07 -5.05 7.56
N PHE A 30 1.21 -5.66 7.25
CA PHE A 30 2.23 -5.09 6.36
C PHE A 30 1.78 -4.98 4.90
N LEU A 31 0.94 -5.90 4.41
CA LEU A 31 0.34 -5.81 3.09
C LEU A 31 -0.48 -4.53 2.97
N TYR A 32 -1.47 -4.36 3.85
CA TYR A 32 -2.36 -3.21 3.80
C TYR A 32 -1.63 -1.89 4.07
N LEU A 33 -0.60 -1.90 4.92
CA LEU A 33 0.23 -0.72 5.18
C LEU A 33 1.05 -0.32 3.95
N SER A 34 1.64 -1.29 3.24
CA SER A 34 2.40 -1.03 2.01
C SER A 34 1.51 -0.41 0.92
N VAL A 35 0.30 -0.93 0.77
CA VAL A 35 -0.70 -0.42 -0.18
C VAL A 35 -1.18 0.98 0.21
N SER A 36 -1.45 1.20 1.51
CA SER A 36 -1.86 2.48 2.07
C SER A 36 -0.84 3.58 1.79
N ILE A 37 0.46 3.28 1.78
CA ILE A 37 1.51 4.27 1.50
C ILE A 37 1.77 4.40 -0.01
N ALA A 38 1.76 3.30 -0.77
CA ALA A 38 2.09 3.31 -2.20
C ALA A 38 1.14 4.18 -3.02
N PHE A 39 -0.17 4.08 -2.80
CA PHE A 39 -1.17 4.80 -3.60
C PHE A 39 -1.12 6.33 -3.41
N PRO A 40 -1.11 6.89 -2.19
CA PRO A 40 -0.87 8.31 -1.97
C PRO A 40 0.43 8.80 -2.57
N LEU A 41 1.51 8.00 -2.49
CA LEU A 41 2.81 8.37 -3.04
C LEU A 41 2.73 8.52 -4.57
N MET A 42 2.14 7.52 -5.25
CA MET A 42 1.91 7.57 -6.71
C MET A 42 0.99 8.72 -7.12
N TRP A 43 -0.08 9.00 -6.38
CA TRP A 43 -0.95 10.14 -6.67
C TRP A 43 -0.25 11.47 -6.42
N SER A 44 0.58 11.58 -5.38
CA SER A 44 1.34 12.81 -5.09
C SER A 44 2.40 13.11 -6.15
N ILE A 45 3.00 12.07 -6.74
CA ILE A 45 3.88 12.17 -7.91
C ILE A 45 3.07 12.61 -9.14
N ARG A 46 1.93 11.95 -9.41
CA ARG A 46 1.07 12.26 -10.56
C ARG A 46 0.50 13.69 -10.52
N ASP A 47 0.15 14.17 -9.33
CA ASP A 47 -0.41 15.51 -9.13
C ASP A 47 0.67 16.61 -9.12
N GLY A 48 1.96 16.25 -9.32
CA GLY A 48 3.06 17.20 -9.35
C GLY A 48 3.33 17.88 -8.00
N ARG A 49 2.81 17.33 -6.90
CA ARG A 49 3.08 17.80 -5.53
C ARG A 49 4.50 17.45 -5.09
N VAL A 50 5.02 16.33 -5.58
CA VAL A 50 6.43 15.93 -5.41
C VAL A 50 7.20 16.42 -6.62
N LYS A 51 8.04 17.45 -6.46
CA LYS A 51 8.88 18.00 -7.55
C LYS A 51 10.35 17.65 -7.42
N THR A 52 10.78 17.23 -6.23
CA THR A 52 12.16 16.81 -5.93
C THR A 52 12.32 15.31 -6.13
N ASN A 53 13.43 14.90 -6.74
CA ASN A 53 13.85 13.50 -6.86
C ASN A 53 12.74 12.54 -7.36
N LEU A 54 11.98 12.96 -8.37
CA LEU A 54 10.87 12.19 -8.98
C LEU A 54 11.24 10.73 -9.28
N LYS A 55 12.43 10.50 -9.82
CA LYS A 55 12.93 9.16 -10.13
C LYS A 55 12.98 8.26 -8.88
N LEU A 56 13.48 8.79 -7.76
CA LEU A 56 13.58 8.06 -6.51
C LEU A 56 12.21 7.74 -5.92
N TRP A 57 11.33 8.74 -5.81
CA TRP A 57 9.98 8.54 -5.26
C TRP A 57 9.12 7.61 -6.10
N ASN A 58 9.29 7.65 -7.42
CA ASN A 58 8.63 6.70 -8.32
C ASN A 58 9.15 5.28 -8.09
N THR A 59 10.48 5.09 -7.97
CA THR A 59 11.06 3.78 -7.65
C THR A 59 10.56 3.27 -6.30
N VAL A 60 10.54 4.10 -5.25
CA VAL A 60 10.03 3.72 -3.92
C VAL A 60 8.55 3.29 -4.00
N SER A 61 7.74 4.02 -4.76
CA SER A 61 6.33 3.66 -5.00
C SER A 61 6.20 2.27 -5.62
N TRP A 62 6.99 1.99 -6.66
CA TRP A 62 7.00 0.70 -7.33
C TRP A 62 7.50 -0.44 -6.45
N VAL A 63 8.54 -0.20 -5.63
CA VAL A 63 9.04 -1.17 -4.66
C VAL A 63 7.95 -1.54 -3.65
N LEU A 64 7.21 -0.55 -3.13
CA LEU A 64 6.08 -0.81 -2.22
C LEU A 64 4.98 -1.64 -2.87
N VAL A 65 4.67 -1.38 -4.15
CA VAL A 65 3.70 -2.18 -4.91
C VAL A 65 4.17 -3.62 -5.11
N ILE A 66 5.45 -3.83 -5.42
CA ILE A 66 6.03 -5.17 -5.55
C ILE A 66 5.99 -5.93 -4.21
N ILE A 67 6.34 -5.26 -3.11
CA ILE A 67 6.26 -5.86 -1.76
C ILE A 67 4.82 -6.26 -1.45
N ALA A 68 3.84 -5.39 -1.73
CA ALA A 68 2.44 -5.71 -1.55
C ALA A 68 2.00 -6.93 -2.39
N LEU A 69 2.41 -7.01 -3.66
CA LEU A 69 2.16 -8.16 -4.53
C LEU A 69 2.73 -9.46 -3.96
N LEU A 70 3.97 -9.43 -3.47
CA LEU A 70 4.61 -10.61 -2.88
C LEU A 70 3.93 -11.05 -1.58
N LEU A 71 3.54 -10.10 -0.72
CA LEU A 71 2.80 -10.40 0.50
C LEU A 71 1.41 -10.97 0.19
N PHE A 72 0.72 -10.43 -0.81
CA PHE A 72 -0.57 -10.95 -1.26
C PHE A 72 -0.45 -12.38 -1.79
N LEU A 73 0.55 -12.68 -2.64
CA LEU A 73 0.82 -14.05 -3.09
C LEU A 73 1.17 -14.99 -1.95
N THR A 74 1.88 -14.49 -0.93
CA THR A 74 2.21 -15.28 0.27
C THR A 74 0.94 -15.63 1.05
N LEU A 75 0.02 -14.68 1.21
CA LEU A 75 -1.27 -14.92 1.86
C LEU A 75 -2.14 -15.91 1.09
N LEU A 76 -2.26 -15.76 -0.23
CA LEU A 76 -2.98 -16.72 -1.07
C LEU A 76 -2.42 -18.14 -0.92
N ARG A 77 -1.09 -18.27 -0.81
CA ARG A 77 -0.45 -19.57 -0.60
C ARG A 77 -0.70 -20.13 0.80
N LEU A 78 -0.76 -19.28 1.82
CA LEU A 78 -1.07 -19.71 3.19
C LEU A 78 -2.53 -20.18 3.30
N ASP A 79 -3.45 -19.43 2.71
CA ASP A 79 -4.88 -19.74 2.69
C ASP A 79 -5.17 -21.03 1.90
N ALA A 80 -4.53 -21.22 0.73
CA ALA A 80 -4.67 -22.45 -0.07
C ALA A 80 -4.05 -23.72 0.57
N ARG A 81 -3.35 -23.60 1.70
CA ARG A 81 -2.76 -24.73 2.44
C ARG A 81 -3.58 -25.14 3.66
N VAL A 82 -4.56 -24.34 4.07
CA VAL A 82 -5.54 -24.64 5.12
C VAL A 82 -6.71 -25.39 4.50
#